data_AF-A0A349SUN5-F1
#
_entry.id   AF-A0A349SUN5-F1
#
_cell.length_a   1.000
_cell.length_b   1.000
_cell.length_c   1.000
_cell.angle_alpha   90.00
_cell.angle_beta   90.00
_cell.angle_gamma   90.00
#
_symmetry.space_group_name_H-M   'P 1'
#
loop_
_entity.id
_entity.type
_entity.pdbx_description
1 polymer ?
#
loop_
_entity_poly.entity_id
_entity_poly.type
_entity_poly.pdbx_seq_one_letter_code
_entity_poly.pdbx_strand_id
1 'polypeptide(L)' 'GPEAPLVAGIVDRFAEHKLPCFGPTAGAAQLEGSKSFTKDFLARHNIPTASYA' A
#
# COMPACT_ATOMS: atom_id res chain seq x y z
N GLY A 1 7.48 2.04 -10.27
CA GLY A 1 7.95 3.43 -10.23
C GLY A 1 8.51 3.72 -8.85
N PRO A 2 8.36 4.95 -8.33
CA PRO A 2 8.85 5.34 -7.00
C PRO A 2 8.17 4.56 -5.84
N GLU A 3 7.08 3.85 -6.12
CA GLU A 3 6.32 3.04 -5.15
C GLU A 3 6.99 1.69 -4.80
N ALA A 4 7.91 1.20 -5.64
CA ALA A 4 8.57 -0.10 -5.43
C ALA A 4 9.24 -0.27 -4.05
N PRO A 5 10.04 0.69 -3.53
CA PRO A 5 10.61 0.57 -2.19
C PRO A 5 9.57 0.62 -1.07
N LEU A 6 8.45 1.32 -1.27
CA LEU A 6 7.35 1.38 -0.29
C LEU A 6 6.65 0.04 -0.17
N VAL A 7 6.31 -0.57 -1.32
CA VAL A 7 5.72 -1.93 -1.36
C VAL A 7 6.70 -2.97 -0.80
N ALA A 8 8.01 -2.78 -1.00
CA ALA A 8 9.05 -3.63 -0.44
C ALA A 8 9.33 -3.42 1.07
N GLY A 9 8.67 -2.44 1.71
CA GLY A 9 8.72 -2.25 3.16
C GLY A 9 9.89 -1.42 3.68
N ILE A 10 10.37 -0.45 2.91
CA ILE A 10 11.42 0.47 3.40
C ILE A 10 11.02 1.20 4.69
N VAL A 11 9.74 1.59 4.83
CA VAL A 11 9.24 2.27 6.03
C VAL A 11 9.20 1.32 7.22
N ASP A 12 8.80 0.07 7.01
CA ASP A 12 8.79 -0.97 8.06
C ASP A 12 10.21 -1.22 8.57
N ARG A 13 11.21 -1.29 7.67
CA ARG A 13 12.62 -1.41 8.05
C ARG A 13 13.11 -0.26 8.92
N PHE A 14 12.74 0.97 8.59
CA PHE A 14 13.11 2.12 9.43
C PHE A 14 12.43 2.06 10.80
N ALA A 15 11.15 1.65 10.85
CA ALA A 15 10.41 1.47 12.09
C ALA A 15 11.04 0.39 13.00
N GLU A 16 11.46 -0.75 12.43
CA GLU A 16 12.20 -1.82 13.13
C GLU A 16 13.47 -1.29 13.81
N HIS A 17 14.17 -0.36 13.15
CA HIS A 17 15.38 0.27 13.65
C HIS A 17 15.14 1.54 14.49
N LYS A 18 13.88 1.88 14.80
CA LYS A 18 13.50 3.11 15.51
C LYS A 18 14.03 4.39 14.84
N LEU A 19 14.15 4.36 13.51
CA LEU A 19 14.55 5.50 12.69
C LEU A 19 13.30 6.22 12.16
N PRO A 20 13.27 7.56 12.17
CA PRO A 20 12.16 8.30 11.57
C PRO A 20 12.16 8.11 10.05
N CYS A 21 11.02 7.74 9.49
CA CYS A 21 10.79 7.61 8.05
C CYS A 21 9.35 8.01 7.75
N PHE A 22 9.15 8.79 6.69
CA PHE A 22 7.82 9.22 6.28
C PHE A 22 7.39 8.48 5.02
N GLY A 23 6.30 7.73 5.12
CA GLY A 23 5.69 7.00 4.02
C GLY A 23 4.75 5.90 4.53
N PRO A 24 4.00 5.24 3.62
CA PRO A 24 3.19 4.08 3.97
C PRO A 24 4.05 2.87 4.33
N THR A 25 3.55 2.03 5.24
CA THR A 25 4.07 0.67 5.46
C THR A 25 3.85 -0.19 4.20
N ALA A 26 4.56 -1.31 4.08
CA ALA A 26 4.38 -2.26 2.97
C ALA A 26 2.91 -2.67 2.80
N GLY A 27 2.21 -2.91 3.91
CA GLY A 27 0.79 -3.24 3.91
C GLY A 27 -0.09 -2.13 3.33
N ALA A 28 0.17 -0.88 3.71
CA ALA A 28 -0.56 0.27 3.19
C ALA A 28 -0.20 0.58 1.71
N ALA A 29 1.06 0.39 1.34
CA ALA A 29 1.55 0.64 -0.02
C ALA A 29 0.92 -0.29 -1.08
N GLN A 30 0.31 -1.41 -0.67
CA GLN A 30 -0.43 -2.29 -1.58
C GLN A 30 -1.60 -1.59 -2.29
N LEU A 31 -2.17 -0.54 -1.69
CA LEU A 31 -3.25 0.26 -2.30
C LEU A 31 -2.81 0.96 -3.60
N GLU A 32 -1.52 1.25 -3.75
CA GLU A 32 -0.95 1.81 -4.98
C GLU A 32 -0.25 0.74 -5.83
N GLY A 33 0.39 -0.25 -5.19
CA GLY A 33 1.18 -1.28 -5.86
C GLY A 33 0.39 -2.44 -6.49
N SER A 34 -0.84 -2.70 -6.04
CA SER A 34 -1.63 -3.87 -6.47
C SER A 34 -3.07 -3.50 -6.83
N LYS A 35 -3.38 -3.50 -8.13
CA LYS A 35 -4.73 -3.15 -8.61
C LYS A 35 -5.82 -4.09 -8.08
N SER A 36 -5.54 -5.39 -8.00
CA SER A 36 -6.49 -6.38 -7.48
C SER A 36 -6.75 -6.16 -5.99
N PHE A 37 -5.69 -6.01 -5.19
CA PHE A 37 -5.81 -5.70 -3.76
C PHE A 37 -6.63 -4.43 -3.53
N THR A 38 -6.35 -3.38 -4.31
CA THR A 38 -7.09 -2.12 -4.22
C THR A 38 -8.56 -2.31 -4.56
N LYS A 39 -8.90 -3.04 -5.62
CA LYS A 39 -10.31 -3.33 -5.97
C LYS A 39 -11.03 -4.09 -4.87
N ASP A 40 -10.40 -5.13 -4.32
CA ASP A 40 -10.97 -5.92 -3.23
C ASP A 40 -11.12 -5.09 -1.94
N PHE A 41 -10.15 -4.22 -1.64
CA PHE A 41 -10.24 -3.30 -0.50
C PHE A 41 -11.41 -2.32 -0.68
N LEU A 42 -11.50 -1.66 -1.83
CA LEU A 42 -12.57 -0.70 -2.11
C LEU A 42 -13.95 -1.38 -2.06
N ALA A 43 -14.08 -2.58 -2.62
CA ALA A 43 -15.32 -3.35 -2.57
C ALA A 43 -15.71 -3.74 -1.13
N ARG A 44 -14.77 -4.27 -0.34
CA ARG A 44 -15.00 -4.64 1.08
C ARG A 44 -15.44 -3.46 1.94
N HIS A 45 -15.00 -2.24 1.60
CA HIS A 45 -15.29 -1.02 2.34
C HIS A 45 -16.38 -0.14 1.71
N ASN A 46 -17.09 -0.64 0.67
CA ASN A 46 -18.11 0.12 -0.06
C ASN A 46 -17.61 1.47 -0.60
N ILE A 47 -16.35 1.55 -1.02
CA ILE A 47 -15.77 2.77 -1.60
C ILE A 47 -16.02 2.75 -3.12
N PRO A 48 -16.68 3.77 -3.69
CA PRO A 48 -17.00 3.80 -5.11
C PRO A 48 -15.76 3.73 -6.02
N THR A 49 -15.79 2.82 -6.99
CA THR A 49 -14.77 2.69 -8.04
C THR A 49 -15.40 2.06 -9.28
N ALA A 50 -14.74 2.18 -10.45
CA ALA A 50 -15.22 1.53 -11.67
C ALA A 50 -15.25 0.00 -11.50
N SER A 51 -16.31 -0.65 -11.97
CA SER A 51 -16.41 -2.11 -12.03
C SER A 51 -15.30 -2.70 -12.91
N TYR A 52 -14.77 -3.86 -12.55
CA TYR A 52 -13.83 -4.63 -13.37
C TYR A 52 -14.19 -6.12 -13.25
N ALA A 53 -14.03 -6.87 -14.34
CA ALA A 53 -14.26 -8.32 -14.44
C ALA A 53 -12.93 -9.06 -14.64
#